data_AF-A0A191MX13-F1
#
_entry.id   AF-A0A191MX13-F1
#
_cell.length_a   1.000
_cell.length_b   1.000
_cell.length_c   1.000
_cell.angle_alpha   90.00
_cell.angle_beta   90.00
_cell.angle_gamma   90.00
#
_symmetry.space_group_name_H-M   'P 1'
#
loop_
_entity.id
_entity.type
_entity.pdbx_description
1 polymer ?
#
loop_
_entity_poly.entity_id
_entity_poly.type
_entity_poly.pdbx_seq_one_letter_code
_entity_poly.pdbx_strand_id
1 'polypeptide(L)'
;QFKFNISSKRFYSSSNNKIISELYLNRKAPIKPFEEKIVSVCKDLLSSTTLNRFFKDLKGKGGIYLFIYKSDPNIYYIGRAKDFQKRYKAHLNINLKDRFHVFANTVGWDKFEFAVIEICSLDMHRERESYYLQKYLPLLNTIFKSNLSDTQTFDSVYEILKLRQLESGFDNKYKGIFIYLYEYINGQLSINYTTFSSINQLSKHLNISRETISIYLNTYVPFKGYLFLTDMIEYPEIIDKLVSDSTQGLELDRTIAKKVWKYYIKADGIVVKTTYESIGAVAKALNVHHTVINNHLDKWIKGGLEDNYLFSSELDSLEFEKLMELSLLRKYNNLKVWVYDALTLELISDMFSSMKKAADYFNVDYRSLLKHLDTKKATTKGGKLVLLFSNELSELEKELLLNKVKKTTNETTPVWVYKKVDDALVLIDNNKPSYSSKFLASKSLNISTKTISKYLDSEKSYKSLYFYTTFKG
;
A
#
# COMPACT_ATOMS: atom_id res chain seq x y z
N GLN A 1 41.35 3.69 32.63
CA GLN A 1 40.53 3.97 33.82
C GLN A 1 39.43 4.95 33.43
N PHE A 2 38.16 4.54 33.44
CA PHE A 2 37.05 5.41 33.07
C PHE A 2 36.45 6.03 34.35
N LYS A 3 36.62 7.33 34.55
CA LYS A 3 35.90 8.10 35.57
C LYS A 3 34.54 8.51 35.00
N PHE A 4 33.47 7.81 35.39
CA PHE A 4 32.10 8.29 35.25
C PHE A 4 31.88 9.37 36.31
N ASN A 5 31.77 10.63 35.90
CA ASN A 5 31.37 11.71 36.79
C ASN A 5 29.88 12.00 36.54
N ILE A 6 29.02 11.06 36.96
CA ILE A 6 27.57 11.30 37.01
C ILE A 6 27.35 12.08 38.29
N SER A 7 27.37 13.41 38.22
CA SER A 7 26.83 14.24 39.29
C SER A 7 25.32 13.99 39.33
N SER A 8 24.90 13.07 40.19
CA SER A 8 23.49 12.73 40.42
C SER A 8 22.76 13.93 41.00
N LYS A 9 22.25 14.83 40.15
CA LYS A 9 21.19 15.77 40.53
C LYS A 9 19.91 14.96 40.68
N ARG A 10 19.76 14.33 41.84
CA ARG A 10 18.52 13.69 42.30
C ARG A 10 17.49 14.79 42.56
N PHE A 11 16.70 15.13 41.56
CA PHE A 11 15.43 15.82 41.79
C PHE A 11 14.35 14.77 42.08
N TYR A 12 14.34 14.26 43.32
CA TYR A 12 13.17 13.56 43.84
C TYR A 12 12.20 14.61 44.40
N SER A 13 11.07 14.86 43.72
CA SER A 13 9.75 15.09 44.34
C SER A 13 8.74 15.68 43.34
N SER A 14 8.19 14.83 42.49
CA SER A 14 6.75 14.83 42.22
C SER A 14 6.38 13.38 41.97
N SER A 15 5.18 12.93 42.35
CA SER A 15 4.79 11.54 42.11
C SER A 15 4.99 11.23 40.63
N ASN A 16 5.74 10.17 40.29
CA ASN A 16 6.00 9.78 38.89
C ASN A 16 4.71 9.79 38.04
N ASN A 17 3.58 9.49 38.69
CA ASN A 17 2.24 9.54 38.12
C ASN A 17 1.86 10.91 37.53
N LYS A 18 2.26 12.03 38.16
CA LYS A 18 1.95 13.38 37.66
C LYS A 18 2.71 13.69 36.37
N ILE A 19 4.01 13.42 36.33
CA ILE A 19 4.83 13.67 35.13
C ILE A 19 4.41 12.74 33.98
N ILE A 20 4.13 11.46 34.28
CA ILE A 20 3.58 10.52 33.30
C ILE A 20 2.27 11.05 32.73
N SER A 21 1.38 11.57 33.58
CA SER A 21 0.12 12.12 33.11
C SER A 21 0.27 13.36 32.25
N GLU A 22 1.25 14.21 32.54
CA GLU A 22 1.55 15.38 31.72
C GLU A 22 2.02 15.01 30.30
N LEU A 23 2.64 13.83 30.10
CA LEU A 23 3.00 13.34 28.76
C LEU A 23 1.76 13.00 27.91
N TYR A 24 0.69 12.54 28.56
CA TYR A 24 -0.56 12.16 27.92
C TYR A 24 -1.53 13.34 27.79
N LEU A 25 -1.39 14.35 28.65
CA LEU A 25 -2.25 15.52 28.69
C LEU A 25 -2.20 16.27 27.35
N ASN A 26 -3.36 16.40 26.69
CA ASN A 26 -3.54 17.06 25.38
C ASN A 26 -2.83 16.38 24.21
N ARG A 27 -2.41 15.12 24.36
CA ARG A 27 -1.94 14.34 23.23
C ARG A 27 -3.12 14.06 22.29
N LYS A 28 -2.97 14.49 21.04
CA LYS A 28 -3.96 14.26 19.96
C LYS A 28 -3.70 12.99 19.16
N ALA A 29 -2.43 12.59 19.01
CA ALA A 29 -2.06 11.39 18.26
C ALA A 29 -2.30 10.11 19.07
N PRO A 30 -2.70 8.99 18.45
CA PRO A 30 -2.91 7.74 19.17
C PRO A 30 -1.58 7.24 19.74
N ILE A 31 -1.66 6.37 20.75
CA ILE A 31 -0.50 5.74 21.38
C ILE A 31 -0.42 4.34 20.79
N LYS A 32 0.70 4.05 20.11
CA LYS A 32 0.95 2.73 19.54
C LYS A 32 2.01 2.03 20.40
N PRO A 33 1.77 0.82 20.90
CA PRO A 33 2.82 0.03 21.53
C PRO A 33 3.90 -0.29 20.50
N PHE A 34 5.14 -0.47 20.96
CA PHE A 34 6.23 -0.91 20.10
C PHE A 34 6.21 -2.43 19.99
N GLU A 35 6.02 -2.96 18.78
CA GLU A 35 5.79 -4.40 18.55
C GLU A 35 6.86 -5.06 17.67
N GLU A 36 7.93 -4.35 17.30
CA GLU A 36 8.96 -4.91 16.41
C GLU A 36 9.97 -5.77 17.15
N LYS A 37 10.62 -6.64 16.39
CA LYS A 37 11.71 -7.47 16.90
C LYS A 37 12.89 -6.59 17.34
N ILE A 38 13.24 -6.67 18.62
CA ILE A 38 14.43 -6.03 19.18
C ILE A 38 15.67 -6.85 18.81
N VAL A 39 16.70 -6.20 18.26
CA VAL A 39 17.98 -6.85 17.92
C VAL A 39 18.80 -7.12 19.18
N SER A 40 18.86 -6.14 20.08
CA SER A 40 19.59 -6.26 21.34
C SER A 40 19.07 -5.24 22.35
N VAL A 41 19.09 -5.57 23.65
CA VAL A 41 18.63 -4.68 24.72
C VAL A 41 19.62 -4.66 25.90
N CYS A 42 19.86 -3.46 26.42
CA CYS A 42 20.59 -3.21 27.66
C CYS A 42 19.62 -2.71 28.73
N LYS A 43 19.26 -3.59 29.66
CA LYS A 43 18.31 -3.29 30.75
C LYS A 43 18.91 -2.45 31.86
N ASP A 44 20.20 -2.59 32.13
CA ASP A 44 20.90 -1.83 33.17
C ASP A 44 21.80 -0.78 32.54
N LEU A 45 21.37 0.48 32.63
CA LEU A 45 22.07 1.64 32.08
C LEU A 45 23.06 2.29 33.05
N LEU A 46 23.19 1.79 34.28
CA LEU A 46 24.14 2.31 35.26
C LEU A 46 25.39 1.42 35.39
N SER A 47 25.27 0.12 35.11
CA SER A 47 26.41 -0.79 35.16
C SER A 47 27.35 -0.59 33.97
N SER A 48 28.52 -0.02 34.25
CA SER A 48 29.59 0.13 33.27
C SER A 48 30.02 -1.21 32.63
N THR A 49 30.01 -2.30 33.41
CA THR A 49 30.32 -3.65 32.92
C THR A 49 29.26 -4.14 31.94
N THR A 50 27.98 -3.96 32.26
CA THR A 50 26.86 -4.36 31.39
C THR A 50 26.88 -3.55 30.09
N LEU A 51 27.05 -2.23 30.19
CA LEU A 51 27.16 -1.34 29.02
C LEU A 51 28.35 -1.70 28.13
N ASN A 52 29.52 -1.97 28.73
CA ASN A 52 30.70 -2.35 27.96
C ASN A 52 30.50 -3.67 27.23
N ARG A 53 29.86 -4.67 27.87
CA ARG A 53 29.52 -5.94 27.21
C ARG A 53 28.53 -5.72 26.07
N PHE A 54 27.46 -4.96 26.32
CA PHE A 54 26.43 -4.66 25.33
C PHE A 54 27.00 -3.95 24.09
N PHE A 55 27.81 -2.90 24.27
CA PHE A 55 28.38 -2.16 23.15
C PHE A 55 29.56 -2.85 22.46
N LYS A 56 30.13 -3.90 23.06
CA LYS A 56 31.23 -4.67 22.44
C LYS A 56 30.80 -5.26 21.10
N ASP A 57 29.60 -5.85 21.05
CA ASP A 57 29.06 -6.53 19.86
C ASP A 57 28.47 -5.57 18.82
N LEU A 58 28.31 -4.30 19.22
CA LEU A 58 27.77 -3.20 18.43
C LEU A 58 28.84 -2.19 18.00
N LYS A 59 30.12 -2.45 18.30
CA LYS A 59 31.23 -1.53 18.04
C LYS A 59 31.29 -1.16 16.55
N GLY A 60 31.26 0.13 16.25
CA GLY A 60 31.31 0.66 14.88
C GLY A 60 30.03 0.46 14.07
N LYS A 61 28.96 -0.12 14.65
CA LYS A 61 27.66 -0.28 14.00
C LYS A 61 26.76 0.92 14.30
N GLY A 62 25.91 1.25 13.33
CA GLY A 62 24.89 2.29 13.43
C GLY A 62 23.53 1.79 12.95
N GLY A 63 22.50 2.60 13.16
CA GLY A 63 21.13 2.29 12.81
C GLY A 63 20.14 2.96 13.76
N ILE A 64 19.03 2.28 14.04
CA ILE A 64 17.92 2.80 14.82
C ILE A 64 17.91 2.17 16.22
N TYR A 65 17.72 3.00 17.24
CA TYR A 65 17.63 2.60 18.64
C TYR A 65 16.39 3.20 19.31
N LEU A 66 16.13 2.70 20.50
CA LEU A 66 14.96 2.98 21.31
C LEU A 66 15.37 3.10 22.79
N PHE A 67 14.86 4.10 23.49
CA PHE A 67 14.86 4.14 24.96
C PHE A 67 13.45 3.86 25.45
N ILE A 68 13.28 2.85 26.31
CA ILE A 68 11.97 2.42 26.83
C ILE A 68 11.93 2.70 28.33
N TYR A 69 10.86 3.34 28.81
CA TYR A 69 10.63 3.53 30.23
C TYR A 69 10.09 2.24 30.86
N LYS A 70 10.78 1.71 31.86
CA LYS A 70 10.51 0.37 32.41
C LYS A 70 9.15 0.23 33.07
N SER A 71 8.59 1.31 33.63
CA SER A 71 7.30 1.26 34.33
C SER A 71 6.09 1.42 33.41
N ASP A 72 6.27 1.89 32.18
CA ASP A 72 5.22 1.97 31.15
C ASP A 72 5.87 1.83 29.76
N PRO A 73 5.79 0.63 29.14
CA PRO A 73 6.38 0.36 27.83
C PRO A 73 5.83 1.20 26.68
N ASN A 74 4.71 1.92 26.86
CA ASN A 74 4.20 2.86 25.87
C ASN A 74 4.98 4.19 25.86
N ILE A 75 5.76 4.45 26.90
CA ILE A 75 6.58 5.65 27.04
C ILE A 75 7.99 5.34 26.55
N TYR A 76 8.26 5.70 25.31
CA TYR A 76 9.55 5.47 24.68
C TYR A 76 9.97 6.60 23.73
N TYR A 77 11.26 6.60 23.41
CA TYR A 77 11.94 7.50 22.48
C TYR A 77 12.66 6.69 21.40
N ILE A 78 12.49 7.06 20.13
CA ILE A 78 13.20 6.47 18.99
C ILE A 78 14.21 7.47 18.42
N GLY A 79 15.40 7.00 18.07
CA GLY A 79 16.38 7.82 17.36
C GLY A 79 17.35 7.03 16.50
N ARG A 80 18.18 7.76 15.75
CA ARG A 80 19.24 7.19 14.90
C ARG A 80 20.67 7.46 15.38
N ALA A 81 21.57 6.52 15.14
CA ALA A 81 22.97 6.60 15.51
C ALA A 81 23.90 6.15 14.37
N LYS A 82 24.95 6.93 14.10
CA LYS A 82 26.09 6.44 13.30
C LYS A 82 26.91 5.38 14.05
N ASP A 83 27.00 5.56 15.37
CA ASP A 83 27.63 4.65 16.31
C ASP A 83 26.79 4.67 17.59
N PHE A 84 26.25 3.50 17.98
CA PHE A 84 25.33 3.41 19.11
C PHE A 84 25.98 3.82 20.43
N GLN A 85 27.24 3.44 20.68
CA GLN A 85 27.92 3.74 21.92
C GLN A 85 28.17 5.25 22.07
N LYS A 86 28.64 5.90 20.99
CA LYS A 86 28.86 7.35 20.97
C LYS A 86 27.55 8.10 21.15
N ARG A 87 26.47 7.67 20.48
CA ARG A 87 25.15 8.30 20.61
C ARG A 87 24.57 8.15 22.01
N TYR A 88 24.64 6.96 22.60
CA TYR A 88 24.20 6.71 23.97
C TYR A 88 24.92 7.63 24.96
N LYS A 89 26.25 7.74 24.87
CA LYS A 89 27.04 8.67 25.72
C LYS A 89 26.63 10.12 25.50
N ALA A 90 26.31 10.51 24.27
CA ALA A 90 25.85 11.86 23.97
C ALA A 90 24.54 12.18 24.72
N HIS A 91 23.56 11.27 24.77
CA HIS A 91 22.33 11.50 25.54
C HIS A 91 22.57 11.78 27.02
N LEU A 92 23.49 11.03 27.64
CA LEU A 92 23.80 11.21 29.06
C LEU A 92 24.53 12.52 29.37
N ASN A 93 25.29 13.03 28.40
CA ASN A 93 26.16 14.19 28.60
C ASN A 93 25.54 15.51 28.14
N ILE A 94 24.42 15.48 27.41
CA ILE A 94 23.80 16.69 26.88
C ILE A 94 22.59 17.07 27.74
N ASN A 95 22.56 18.34 28.16
CA ASN A 95 21.39 18.92 28.83
C ASN A 95 20.45 19.57 27.81
N LEU A 96 19.82 18.74 26.95
CA LEU A 96 18.78 19.22 26.04
C LEU A 96 17.49 19.51 26.80
N LYS A 97 16.74 20.51 26.33
CA LYS A 97 15.41 20.85 26.85
C LYS A 97 14.28 20.19 26.04
N ASP A 98 14.61 19.19 25.22
CA ASP A 98 13.57 18.41 24.55
C ASP A 98 12.84 17.50 25.54
N ARG A 99 11.64 17.06 25.13
CA ARG A 99 10.74 16.25 25.96
C ARG A 99 11.41 14.99 26.50
N PHE A 100 12.22 14.30 25.71
CA PHE A 100 12.89 13.08 26.12
C PHE A 100 13.89 13.36 27.24
N HIS A 101 14.80 14.32 27.06
CA HIS A 101 15.84 14.60 28.05
C HIS A 101 15.25 15.23 29.32
N VAL A 102 14.24 16.10 29.20
CA VAL A 102 13.52 16.65 30.37
C VAL A 102 12.88 15.50 31.17
N PHE A 103 12.17 14.59 30.51
CA PHE A 103 11.53 13.46 31.18
C PHE A 103 12.56 12.51 31.80
N ALA A 104 13.59 12.09 31.05
CA ALA A 104 14.63 11.17 31.51
C ALA A 104 15.43 11.74 32.69
N ASN A 105 15.77 13.03 32.67
CA ASN A 105 16.45 13.69 33.79
C ASN A 105 15.56 13.84 35.02
N THR A 106 14.23 13.87 34.84
CA THR A 106 13.28 13.99 35.94
C THR A 106 13.00 12.64 36.61
N VAL A 107 12.75 11.58 35.83
CA VAL A 107 12.44 10.24 36.39
C VAL A 107 13.67 9.39 36.71
N GLY A 108 14.82 9.74 36.12
CA GLY A 108 16.09 9.02 36.28
C GLY A 108 16.39 8.06 35.12
N TRP A 109 17.63 8.08 34.64
CA TRP A 109 18.12 7.23 33.55
C TRP A 109 18.13 5.73 33.91
N ASP A 110 18.17 5.38 35.20
CA ASP A 110 18.08 3.99 35.68
C ASP A 110 16.71 3.36 35.41
N LYS A 111 15.68 4.18 35.23
CA LYS A 111 14.31 3.74 34.88
C LYS A 111 14.13 3.46 33.40
N PHE A 112 15.18 3.63 32.60
CA PHE A 112 15.17 3.31 31.18
C PHE A 112 15.94 2.05 30.87
N GLU A 113 15.59 1.43 29.75
CA GLU A 113 16.42 0.49 29.02
C GLU A 113 16.73 1.02 27.63
N PHE A 114 17.86 0.59 27.06
CA PHE A 114 18.31 1.00 25.74
C PHE A 114 18.28 -0.21 24.81
N ALA A 115 17.53 -0.14 23.72
CA ALA A 115 17.37 -1.21 22.76
C ALA A 115 17.85 -0.76 21.37
N VAL A 116 18.51 -1.67 20.66
CA VAL A 116 18.77 -1.54 19.22
C VAL A 116 17.67 -2.29 18.49
N ILE A 117 16.99 -1.60 17.59
CA ILE A 117 15.84 -2.14 16.85
C ILE A 117 16.18 -2.42 15.39
N GLU A 118 17.16 -1.72 14.81
CA GLU A 118 17.64 -2.00 13.46
C GLU A 118 19.10 -1.58 13.29
N ILE A 119 19.92 -2.43 12.65
CA ILE A 119 21.27 -2.08 12.22
C ILE A 119 21.21 -1.84 10.71
N CYS A 120 21.50 -0.61 10.28
CA CYS A 120 21.40 -0.23 8.87
C CYS A 120 22.51 0.75 8.47
N SER A 121 22.68 0.88 7.15
CA SER A 121 23.68 1.73 6.52
C SER A 121 23.33 3.22 6.66
N LEU A 122 24.36 4.08 6.63
CA LEU A 122 24.23 5.52 6.90
C LEU A 122 23.21 6.21 5.98
N ASP A 123 23.17 5.79 4.71
CA ASP A 123 22.25 6.30 3.69
C ASP A 123 20.78 6.02 4.02
N MET A 124 20.51 4.93 4.75
CA MET A 124 19.16 4.53 5.14
C MET A 124 18.71 5.12 6.47
N HIS A 125 19.61 5.67 7.29
CA HIS A 125 19.28 6.09 8.66
C HIS A 125 18.11 7.09 8.74
N ARG A 126 18.04 8.04 7.80
CA ARG A 126 16.97 9.04 7.78
C ARG A 126 15.62 8.42 7.44
N GLU A 127 15.58 7.59 6.40
CA GLU A 127 14.37 6.91 5.95
C GLU A 127 13.84 5.97 7.03
N ARG A 128 14.73 5.16 7.63
CA ARG A 128 14.35 4.19 8.66
C ARG A 128 13.92 4.86 9.96
N GLU A 129 14.59 5.93 10.39
CA GLU A 129 14.13 6.71 11.55
C GLU A 129 12.73 7.28 11.30
N SER A 130 12.49 7.90 10.14
CA SER A 130 11.17 8.39 9.75
C SER A 130 10.11 7.29 9.74
N TYR A 131 10.42 6.11 9.20
CA TYR A 131 9.55 4.93 9.24
C TYR A 131 9.08 4.64 10.67
N TYR A 132 10.01 4.49 11.62
CA TYR A 132 9.66 4.12 12.98
C TYR A 132 8.89 5.21 13.71
N LEU A 133 9.28 6.47 13.52
CA LEU A 133 8.61 7.60 14.16
C LEU A 133 7.16 7.75 13.72
N GLN A 134 6.89 7.55 12.43
CA GLN A 134 5.55 7.63 11.86
C GLN A 134 4.72 6.40 12.26
N LYS A 135 5.33 5.21 12.21
CA LYS A 135 4.69 3.97 12.61
C LYS A 135 4.25 3.95 14.07
N TYR A 136 5.10 4.44 14.97
CA TYR A 136 4.96 4.21 16.41
C TYR A 136 4.58 5.47 17.19
N LEU A 137 4.77 6.66 16.62
CA LEU A 137 4.42 7.95 17.23
C LEU A 137 4.92 8.09 18.69
N PRO A 138 6.20 7.81 18.98
CA PRO A 138 6.73 7.75 20.36
C PRO A 138 6.40 9.01 21.19
N LEU A 139 6.01 8.80 22.46
CA LEU A 139 5.62 9.88 23.37
C LEU A 139 6.74 10.88 23.66
N LEU A 140 7.96 10.37 23.80
CA LEU A 140 9.12 11.16 24.25
C LEU A 140 9.84 11.89 23.12
N ASN A 141 9.58 11.53 21.86
CA ASN A 141 10.04 12.33 20.74
C ASN A 141 9.26 13.66 20.72
N THR A 142 9.96 14.78 20.78
CA THR A 142 9.36 16.06 20.38
C THR A 142 8.94 15.93 18.93
N ILE A 143 7.64 16.05 18.66
CA ILE A 143 7.08 16.06 17.30
C ILE A 143 7.96 17.00 16.47
N PHE A 144 8.53 16.44 15.41
CA PHE A 144 9.76 16.90 14.78
C PHE A 144 9.62 18.29 14.15
N LYS A 145 10.65 19.13 14.32
CA LYS A 145 10.89 20.34 13.49
C LYS A 145 11.62 19.97 12.18
N SER A 146 11.20 18.92 11.48
CA SER A 146 11.68 18.68 10.11
C SER A 146 10.81 19.46 9.13
N ASN A 147 11.44 20.21 8.21
CA ASN A 147 10.80 21.04 7.19
C ASN A 147 10.04 20.24 6.10
N LEU A 148 9.24 19.25 6.46
CA LEU A 148 8.36 18.50 5.57
C LEU A 148 6.98 18.43 6.23
N SER A 149 6.03 19.28 5.82
CA SER A 149 4.56 19.11 5.97
C SER A 149 3.92 18.76 7.34
N ASP A 150 4.67 18.57 8.43
CA ASP A 150 4.22 17.77 9.57
C ASP A 150 3.18 18.44 10.50
N THR A 151 2.98 19.76 10.41
CA THR A 151 1.85 20.43 11.08
C THR A 151 0.51 20.04 10.42
N GLN A 152 0.52 19.79 9.10
CA GLN A 152 -0.67 19.41 8.35
C GLN A 152 -1.13 17.98 8.66
N THR A 153 -0.23 17.08 9.06
CA THR A 153 -0.56 15.66 9.32
C THR A 153 -1.34 15.48 10.63
N PHE A 154 -1.07 16.29 11.66
CA PHE A 154 -1.81 16.19 12.93
C PHE A 154 -3.11 16.99 12.92
N ASP A 155 -3.12 18.15 12.25
CA ASP A 155 -4.36 18.86 11.97
C ASP A 155 -5.28 18.00 11.09
N SER A 156 -4.73 17.25 10.11
CA SER A 156 -5.52 16.29 9.33
C SER A 156 -6.02 15.11 10.16
N VAL A 157 -5.23 14.55 11.09
CA VAL A 157 -5.72 13.47 11.98
C VAL A 157 -6.85 13.96 12.88
N TYR A 158 -6.72 15.18 13.43
CA TYR A 158 -7.79 15.80 14.21
C TYR A 158 -9.06 16.00 13.36
N GLU A 159 -8.94 16.54 12.15
CA GLU A 159 -10.08 16.72 11.24
C GLU A 159 -10.67 15.38 10.80
N ILE A 160 -9.86 14.35 10.53
CA ILE A 160 -10.34 13.00 10.17
C ILE A 160 -11.07 12.35 11.36
N LEU A 161 -10.53 12.44 12.57
CA LEU A 161 -11.19 11.92 13.77
C LEU A 161 -12.52 12.64 14.02
N LYS A 162 -12.56 13.96 13.83
CA LYS A 162 -13.77 14.77 13.94
C LYS A 162 -14.82 14.41 12.88
N LEU A 163 -14.41 14.14 11.64
CA LEU A 163 -15.29 13.65 10.58
C LEU A 163 -15.83 12.23 10.85
N ARG A 164 -15.09 11.43 11.63
CA ARG A 164 -15.45 10.05 12.01
C ARG A 164 -16.25 9.97 13.30
N GLN A 165 -16.38 11.06 14.03
CA GLN A 165 -17.35 11.13 15.12
C GLN A 165 -18.72 10.92 14.51
N LEU A 166 -19.30 9.74 14.75
CA LEU A 166 -20.70 9.49 14.47
C LEU A 166 -21.50 10.63 15.11
N GLU A 167 -22.41 11.25 14.35
CA GLU A 167 -23.26 12.33 14.84
C GLU A 167 -23.96 11.87 16.11
N SER A 168 -23.39 12.26 17.24
CA SER A 168 -24.03 12.05 18.51
C SER A 168 -25.16 13.07 18.55
N GLY A 169 -26.41 12.60 18.50
CA GLY A 169 -27.63 13.41 18.58
C GLY A 169 -27.80 14.13 19.94
N PHE A 170 -26.74 14.78 20.43
CA PHE A 170 -26.74 15.52 21.67
C PHE A 170 -27.28 16.93 21.39
N ASP A 171 -28.60 17.05 21.40
CA ASP A 171 -29.32 18.34 21.39
C ASP A 171 -29.03 19.22 22.63
N ASN A 172 -28.22 18.73 23.59
CA ASN A 172 -27.99 19.45 24.82
C ASN A 172 -26.56 19.29 25.37
N LYS A 173 -25.76 20.35 25.21
CA LYS A 173 -24.36 20.49 25.66
C LYS A 173 -24.13 20.27 27.18
N TYR A 174 -25.21 20.20 27.97
CA TYR A 174 -25.17 20.19 29.43
C TYR A 174 -25.64 18.89 30.10
N LYS A 175 -26.16 17.91 29.35
CA LYS A 175 -26.52 16.60 29.92
C LYS A 175 -25.26 15.73 30.02
N GLY A 176 -25.04 15.08 31.16
CA GLY A 176 -23.91 14.16 31.34
C GLY A 176 -23.92 13.08 30.26
N ILE A 177 -22.84 12.97 29.48
CA ILE A 177 -22.69 11.93 28.46
C ILE A 177 -22.28 10.66 29.19
N PHE A 178 -23.13 9.63 29.10
CA PHE A 178 -22.78 8.30 29.58
C PHE A 178 -21.75 7.67 28.63
N ILE A 179 -20.68 7.10 29.19
CA ILE A 179 -19.56 6.56 28.40
C ILE A 179 -19.26 5.16 28.90
N TYR A 180 -19.23 4.23 27.96
CA TYR A 180 -18.69 2.88 28.09
C TYR A 180 -17.20 2.92 27.73
N LEU A 181 -16.37 2.56 28.69
CA LEU A 181 -14.92 2.40 28.53
C LEU A 181 -14.61 0.92 28.34
N TYR A 182 -14.12 0.56 27.16
CA TYR A 182 -13.65 -0.79 26.85
C TYR A 182 -12.13 -0.82 26.76
N GLU A 183 -11.51 -1.91 27.22
CA GLU A 183 -10.10 -2.18 26.95
C GLU A 183 -9.94 -2.81 25.57
N TYR A 184 -8.96 -2.34 24.82
CA TYR A 184 -8.59 -2.85 23.50
C TYR A 184 -7.07 -3.00 23.44
N ILE A 185 -6.59 -4.23 23.67
CA ILE A 185 -5.17 -4.54 23.84
C ILE A 185 -4.80 -5.63 22.83
N ASN A 186 -3.66 -5.46 22.15
CA ASN A 186 -3.13 -6.42 21.16
C ASN A 186 -4.14 -6.79 20.06
N GLY A 187 -4.96 -5.83 19.62
CA GLY A 187 -5.94 -6.06 18.55
C GLY A 187 -7.19 -6.82 18.99
N GLN A 188 -7.44 -6.96 20.30
CA GLN A 188 -8.61 -7.63 20.84
C GLN A 188 -9.38 -6.75 21.82
N LEU A 189 -10.70 -6.74 21.69
CA LEU A 189 -11.60 -6.08 22.62
C LEU A 189 -11.83 -6.94 23.88
N SER A 190 -11.66 -6.34 25.05
CA SER A 190 -12.17 -6.88 26.30
C SER A 190 -13.68 -6.69 26.37
N ILE A 191 -14.41 -7.78 26.60
CA ILE A 191 -15.88 -7.78 26.71
C ILE A 191 -16.35 -7.02 27.98
N ASN A 192 -15.45 -6.89 28.96
CA ASN A 192 -15.71 -6.11 30.16
C ASN A 192 -15.58 -4.62 29.89
N TYR A 193 -16.51 -3.83 30.42
CA TYR A 193 -16.49 -2.38 30.33
C TYR A 193 -16.73 -1.72 31.68
N THR A 194 -16.21 -0.51 31.82
CA THR A 194 -16.51 0.39 32.94
C THR A 194 -17.35 1.54 32.44
N THR A 195 -18.30 2.01 33.24
CA THR A 195 -19.19 3.11 32.84
C THR A 195 -18.90 4.39 33.61
N PHE A 196 -19.08 5.53 32.93
CA PHE A 196 -18.89 6.87 33.49
C PHE A 196 -20.06 7.75 33.11
N SER A 197 -20.56 8.58 34.04
CA SER A 197 -21.70 9.47 33.76
C SER A 197 -21.31 10.77 33.05
N SER A 198 -20.01 11.01 32.84
CA SER A 198 -19.51 12.15 32.09
C SER A 198 -18.06 11.98 31.61
N ILE A 199 -17.71 12.69 30.53
CA ILE A 199 -16.32 12.86 30.07
C ILE A 199 -15.41 13.37 31.20
N ASN A 200 -15.93 14.20 32.11
CA ASN A 200 -15.14 14.75 33.21
C ASN A 200 -14.75 13.67 34.24
N GLN A 201 -15.64 12.74 34.54
CA GLN A 201 -15.32 11.60 35.42
C GLN A 201 -14.29 10.69 34.75
N LEU A 202 -14.50 10.34 33.48
CA LEU A 202 -13.57 9.50 32.72
C LEU A 202 -12.17 10.16 32.59
N SER A 203 -12.14 11.47 32.32
CA SER A 203 -10.91 12.29 32.24
C SER A 203 -10.08 12.21 33.51
N LYS A 204 -10.72 12.32 34.69
CA LYS A 204 -10.04 12.19 35.98
C LYS A 204 -9.57 10.76 36.24
N HIS A 205 -10.37 9.77 35.85
CA HIS A 205 -10.05 8.36 36.03
C HIS A 205 -8.81 7.94 35.22
N LEU A 206 -8.78 8.28 33.92
CA LEU A 206 -7.67 7.91 33.03
C LEU A 206 -6.50 8.90 33.04
N ASN A 207 -6.71 10.07 33.64
CA ASN A 207 -5.80 11.21 33.64
C ASN A 207 -5.43 11.65 32.20
N ILE A 208 -6.47 11.80 31.38
CA ILE A 208 -6.43 12.24 29.98
C ILE A 208 -7.26 13.51 29.88
N SER A 209 -6.86 14.48 29.05
CA SER A 209 -7.65 15.72 28.91
C SER A 209 -9.04 15.43 28.34
N ARG A 210 -10.02 16.23 28.77
CA ARG A 210 -11.39 16.15 28.26
C ARG A 210 -11.44 16.30 26.73
N GLU A 211 -10.61 17.19 26.19
CA GLU A 211 -10.50 17.42 24.75
C GLU A 211 -10.06 16.15 24.01
N THR A 212 -9.02 15.45 24.49
CA THR A 212 -8.58 14.19 23.88
C THR A 212 -9.68 13.13 23.95
N ILE A 213 -10.35 12.95 25.09
CA ILE A 213 -11.46 11.99 25.18
C ILE A 213 -12.59 12.35 24.21
N SER A 214 -12.96 13.63 24.14
CA SER A 214 -13.98 14.11 23.20
C SER A 214 -13.62 13.85 21.75
N ILE A 215 -12.34 13.95 21.37
CA ILE A 215 -11.88 13.69 19.99
C ILE A 215 -12.07 12.22 19.61
N TYR A 216 -11.77 11.30 20.53
CA TYR A 216 -11.77 9.86 20.26
C TYR A 216 -13.11 9.17 20.53
N LEU A 217 -14.06 9.86 21.18
CA LEU A 217 -15.39 9.35 21.48
C LEU A 217 -16.12 8.89 20.20
N ASN A 218 -16.65 7.67 20.21
CA ASN A 218 -17.41 7.06 19.10
C ASN A 218 -16.64 6.92 17.77
N THR A 219 -15.31 7.06 17.78
CA THR A 219 -14.51 6.93 16.55
C THR A 219 -14.08 5.50 16.25
N TYR A 220 -14.23 4.58 17.22
CA TYR A 220 -13.65 3.23 17.20
C TYR A 220 -12.12 3.22 17.01
N VAL A 221 -11.43 4.34 17.28
CA VAL A 221 -9.97 4.42 17.29
C VAL A 221 -9.47 4.27 18.73
N PRO A 222 -8.66 3.24 19.06
CA PRO A 222 -8.13 3.07 20.40
C PRO A 222 -7.17 4.20 20.81
N PHE A 223 -7.32 4.69 22.04
CA PHE A 223 -6.39 5.62 22.67
C PHE A 223 -5.89 5.03 23.98
N LYS A 224 -4.57 4.83 24.11
CA LYS A 224 -3.95 4.18 25.28
C LYS A 224 -4.53 2.78 25.56
N GLY A 225 -4.90 2.05 24.50
CA GLY A 225 -5.53 0.73 24.62
C GLY A 225 -6.98 0.78 25.13
N TYR A 226 -7.68 1.91 24.98
CA TYR A 226 -9.08 2.03 25.35
C TYR A 226 -9.93 2.54 24.19
N LEU A 227 -11.18 2.07 24.11
CA LEU A 227 -12.24 2.64 23.29
C LEU A 227 -13.22 3.42 24.18
N PHE A 228 -13.62 4.60 23.70
CA PHE A 228 -14.61 5.44 24.36
C PHE A 228 -15.88 5.45 23.53
N LEU A 229 -16.96 4.86 24.03
CA LEU A 229 -18.23 4.73 23.31
C LEU A 229 -19.39 5.26 24.15
N THR A 230 -20.38 5.88 23.50
CA THR A 230 -21.62 6.30 24.17
C THR A 230 -22.67 5.19 24.19
N ASP A 231 -22.53 4.22 23.29
CA ASP A 231 -23.42 3.09 23.14
C ASP A 231 -22.70 1.80 23.53
N MET A 232 -23.47 0.86 24.08
CA MET A 232 -22.95 -0.45 24.45
C MET A 232 -22.71 -1.29 23.19
N ILE A 233 -21.60 -2.03 23.16
CA ILE A 233 -21.30 -2.97 22.09
C ILE A 233 -22.20 -4.20 22.23
N GLU A 234 -23.12 -4.38 21.27
CA GLU A 234 -24.00 -5.56 21.20
C GLU A 234 -23.34 -6.75 20.48
N TYR A 235 -22.45 -6.47 19.51
CA TYR A 235 -21.82 -7.48 18.65
C TYR A 235 -20.28 -7.34 18.66
N PRO A 236 -19.59 -7.89 19.67
CA PRO A 236 -18.13 -7.77 19.81
C PRO A 236 -17.34 -8.27 18.59
N GLU A 237 -17.87 -9.27 17.88
CA GLU A 237 -17.23 -9.89 16.70
C GLU A 237 -17.00 -8.91 15.54
N ILE A 238 -17.78 -7.83 15.47
CA ILE A 238 -17.70 -6.83 14.39
C ILE A 238 -16.72 -5.69 14.78
N ILE A 239 -16.37 -5.58 16.06
CA ILE A 239 -15.60 -4.45 16.59
C ILE A 239 -14.17 -4.46 16.08
N ASP A 240 -13.52 -5.62 15.97
CA ASP A 240 -12.14 -5.68 15.45
C ASP A 240 -12.08 -5.17 14.00
N LYS A 241 -13.10 -5.49 13.20
CA LYS A 241 -13.24 -4.95 11.85
C LYS A 241 -13.49 -3.45 11.87
N LEU A 242 -14.40 -2.96 12.73
CA LEU A 242 -14.66 -1.52 12.86
C LEU A 242 -13.44 -0.74 13.34
N VAL A 243 -12.66 -1.27 14.27
CA VAL A 243 -11.39 -0.68 14.73
C VAL A 243 -10.37 -0.68 13.60
N SER A 244 -10.25 -1.78 12.86
CA SER A 244 -9.38 -1.87 11.68
C SER A 244 -9.78 -0.83 10.63
N ASP A 245 -11.05 -0.77 10.24
CA ASP A 245 -11.58 0.16 9.25
C ASP A 245 -11.43 1.63 9.72
N SER A 246 -11.73 1.90 11.00
CA SER A 246 -11.59 3.22 11.62
C SER A 246 -10.15 3.64 11.89
N THR A 247 -9.18 2.73 11.85
CA THR A 247 -7.76 3.09 11.86
C THR A 247 -7.22 3.22 10.44
N GLN A 248 -7.79 2.48 9.47
CA GLN A 248 -7.53 2.61 8.05
C GLN A 248 -7.94 4.01 7.55
N GLY A 249 -6.97 4.81 7.10
CA GLY A 249 -7.22 6.18 6.62
C GLY A 249 -7.00 7.31 7.64
N LEU A 250 -6.49 7.03 8.85
CA LEU A 250 -5.83 8.08 9.67
C LEU A 250 -4.45 8.48 9.12
N GLU A 251 -3.94 7.73 8.14
CA GLU A 251 -2.74 8.06 7.36
C GLU A 251 -1.46 8.22 8.17
N LEU A 252 -1.47 7.74 9.42
CA LEU A 252 -0.33 7.69 10.32
C LEU A 252 0.87 6.96 9.70
N ASP A 253 0.56 6.12 8.71
CA ASP A 253 1.47 5.20 8.04
C ASP A 253 1.75 5.58 6.57
N ARG A 254 1.25 6.74 6.07
CA ARG A 254 1.38 7.14 4.64
C ARG A 254 2.82 7.22 4.16
N THR A 255 3.72 7.57 5.07
CA THR A 255 5.15 7.83 4.82
C THR A 255 6.04 6.71 5.34
N ILE A 256 5.46 5.68 5.96
CA ILE A 256 6.15 4.44 6.32
C ILE A 256 6.61 3.77 5.04
N ALA A 257 7.92 3.59 4.94
CA ALA A 257 8.54 2.84 3.87
C ALA A 257 7.88 1.44 3.76
N LYS A 258 7.09 1.23 2.71
CA LYS A 258 6.35 -0.02 2.50
C LYS A 258 7.31 -1.09 2.03
N LYS A 259 7.11 -2.32 2.53
CA LYS A 259 7.80 -3.50 2.00
C LYS A 259 7.53 -3.62 0.50
N VAL A 260 8.55 -4.08 -0.23
CA VAL A 260 8.43 -4.34 -1.66
C VAL A 260 8.78 -5.79 -1.90
N TRP A 261 7.85 -6.51 -2.53
CA TRP A 261 8.04 -7.88 -2.98
C TRP A 261 8.57 -7.86 -4.40
N LYS A 262 9.73 -8.46 -4.60
CA LYS A 262 10.39 -8.62 -5.89
C LYS A 262 10.22 -10.06 -6.35
N TYR A 263 9.73 -10.23 -7.57
CA TYR A 263 9.61 -11.52 -8.24
C TYR A 263 10.46 -11.52 -9.51
N TYR A 264 11.35 -12.48 -9.63
CA TYR A 264 12.14 -12.73 -10.83
C TYR A 264 11.81 -14.12 -11.37
N ILE A 265 11.43 -14.21 -12.64
CA ILE A 265 11.06 -15.48 -13.28
C ILE A 265 12.20 -15.90 -14.20
N LYS A 266 12.86 -17.00 -13.87
CA LYS A 266 13.93 -17.58 -14.67
C LYS A 266 13.40 -18.17 -15.98
N ALA A 267 14.30 -18.41 -16.93
CA ALA A 267 13.96 -18.94 -18.26
C ALA A 267 13.29 -20.32 -18.23
N ASP A 268 13.60 -21.13 -17.20
CA ASP A 268 13.02 -22.44 -16.89
C ASP A 268 11.66 -22.36 -16.16
N GLY A 269 11.18 -21.14 -15.85
CA GLY A 269 9.92 -20.91 -15.14
C GLY A 269 10.04 -20.87 -13.62
N ILE A 270 11.23 -21.06 -13.06
CA ILE A 270 11.44 -20.96 -11.60
C ILE A 270 11.29 -19.50 -11.15
N VAL A 271 10.47 -19.27 -10.14
CA VAL A 271 10.25 -17.94 -9.56
C VAL A 271 11.12 -17.72 -8.33
N VAL A 272 11.97 -16.71 -8.37
CA VAL A 272 12.75 -16.23 -7.23
C VAL A 272 12.00 -15.05 -6.62
N LYS A 273 11.50 -15.26 -5.40
CA LYS A 273 10.86 -14.24 -4.58
C LYS A 273 11.87 -13.65 -3.60
N THR A 274 11.90 -12.33 -3.48
CA THR A 274 12.72 -11.61 -2.49
C THR A 274 11.93 -10.45 -1.92
N THR A 275 11.99 -10.23 -0.61
CA THR A 275 11.31 -9.11 0.05
C THR A 275 12.33 -8.06 0.49
N TYR A 276 11.99 -6.79 0.29
CA TYR A 276 12.78 -5.64 0.71
C TYR A 276 11.97 -4.77 1.68
N GLU A 277 12.64 -4.18 2.67
CA GLU A 277 11.99 -3.36 3.71
C GLU A 277 11.53 -1.98 3.21
N SER A 278 11.97 -1.56 2.01
CA SER A 278 11.53 -0.30 1.40
C SER A 278 11.78 -0.21 -0.11
N ILE A 279 11.17 0.81 -0.72
CA ILE A 279 11.46 1.27 -2.08
C ILE A 279 12.92 1.67 -2.24
N GLY A 280 13.51 2.34 -1.24
CA GLY A 280 14.94 2.68 -1.25
C GLY A 280 15.84 1.44 -1.26
N ALA A 281 15.50 0.43 -0.45
CA ALA A 281 16.24 -0.82 -0.38
C ALA A 281 16.21 -1.60 -1.71
N VAL A 282 15.04 -1.68 -2.37
CA VAL A 282 14.96 -2.36 -3.67
C VAL A 282 15.62 -1.55 -4.79
N ALA A 283 15.53 -0.22 -4.76
CA ALA A 283 16.20 0.67 -5.70
C ALA A 283 17.73 0.48 -5.66
N LYS A 284 18.30 0.41 -4.46
CA LYS A 284 19.72 0.13 -4.24
C LYS A 284 20.11 -1.27 -4.71
N ALA A 285 19.30 -2.28 -4.39
CA ALA A 285 19.56 -3.66 -4.78
C ALA A 285 19.53 -3.87 -6.31
N LEU A 286 18.66 -3.14 -7.01
CA LEU A 286 18.55 -3.16 -8.47
C LEU A 286 19.42 -2.10 -9.14
N ASN A 287 20.19 -1.31 -8.39
CA ASN A 287 21.00 -0.21 -8.88
C ASN A 287 20.24 0.78 -9.79
N VAL A 288 19.01 1.13 -9.41
CA VAL A 288 18.15 2.08 -10.12
C VAL A 288 17.70 3.22 -9.22
N HIS A 289 17.23 4.30 -9.81
CA HIS A 289 16.65 5.41 -9.06
C HIS A 289 15.25 5.07 -8.53
N HIS A 290 14.86 5.63 -7.37
CA HIS A 290 13.57 5.35 -6.72
C HIS A 290 12.35 5.68 -7.61
N THR A 291 12.46 6.65 -8.51
CA THR A 291 11.41 6.98 -9.49
C THR A 291 11.12 5.83 -10.44
N VAL A 292 12.14 5.03 -10.79
CA VAL A 292 11.96 3.83 -11.62
C VAL A 292 11.13 2.81 -10.86
N ILE A 293 11.44 2.57 -9.58
CA ILE A 293 10.66 1.64 -8.74
C ILE A 293 9.19 2.06 -8.69
N ASN A 294 8.89 3.33 -8.40
CA ASN A 294 7.53 3.86 -8.37
C ASN A 294 6.79 3.69 -9.71
N ASN A 295 7.53 3.78 -10.81
CA ASN A 295 6.96 3.62 -12.14
C ASN A 295 6.60 2.17 -12.47
N HIS A 296 7.08 1.18 -11.70
CA HIS A 296 6.88 -0.24 -11.97
C HIS A 296 6.12 -0.99 -10.88
N LEU A 297 6.11 -0.47 -9.65
CA LEU A 297 5.41 -1.04 -8.50
C LEU A 297 3.92 -1.26 -8.82
N ASP A 298 3.43 -2.49 -8.64
CA ASP A 298 2.05 -2.95 -8.89
C ASP A 298 1.57 -2.83 -10.35
N LYS A 299 2.46 -2.52 -11.29
CA LYS A 299 2.09 -2.31 -12.71
C LYS A 299 2.26 -3.54 -13.59
N TRP A 300 2.65 -4.68 -13.02
CA TRP A 300 2.78 -5.96 -13.73
C TRP A 300 3.73 -5.87 -14.94
N ILE A 301 4.78 -5.04 -14.84
CA ILE A 301 5.76 -4.79 -15.88
C ILE A 301 7.18 -4.96 -15.34
N LYS A 302 8.08 -5.50 -16.17
CA LYS A 302 9.48 -5.79 -15.81
C LYS A 302 10.54 -5.00 -16.59
N GLY A 303 10.11 -4.12 -17.51
CA GLY A 303 11.02 -3.33 -18.34
C GLY A 303 11.88 -2.38 -17.51
N GLY A 304 13.15 -2.17 -17.85
CA GLY A 304 14.03 -1.26 -17.09
C GLY A 304 14.38 -1.70 -15.66
N LEU A 305 14.03 -2.93 -15.27
CA LEU A 305 14.31 -3.52 -13.95
C LEU A 305 14.92 -4.92 -14.07
N GLU A 306 15.72 -5.20 -15.11
CA GLU A 306 16.42 -6.49 -15.29
C GLU A 306 15.50 -7.70 -15.12
N ASP A 307 14.31 -7.65 -15.73
CA ASP A 307 13.29 -8.69 -15.68
C ASP A 307 12.64 -8.95 -14.30
N ASN A 308 12.75 -8.01 -13.36
CA ASN A 308 12.08 -8.09 -12.05
C ASN A 308 10.69 -7.43 -12.06
N TYR A 309 9.73 -8.07 -11.40
CA TYR A 309 8.41 -7.53 -11.08
C TYR A 309 8.37 -7.08 -9.62
N LEU A 310 7.73 -5.93 -9.36
CA LEU A 310 7.69 -5.32 -8.03
C LEU A 310 6.24 -5.11 -7.59
N PHE A 311 5.94 -5.51 -6.36
CA PHE A 311 4.62 -5.36 -5.76
C PHE A 311 4.71 -4.78 -4.36
N SER A 312 3.70 -3.99 -3.98
CA SER A 312 3.56 -3.41 -2.65
C SER A 312 2.93 -4.35 -1.63
N SER A 313 2.50 -5.53 -2.09
CA SER A 313 2.04 -6.66 -1.28
C SER A 313 2.60 -7.98 -1.82
N GLU A 314 2.52 -9.02 -0.99
CA GLU A 314 2.72 -10.38 -1.48
C GLU A 314 1.58 -10.77 -2.40
N LEU A 315 1.89 -11.41 -3.54
CA LEU A 315 0.88 -11.93 -4.45
C LEU A 315 0.18 -13.14 -3.84
N ASP A 316 -1.14 -13.17 -3.94
CA ASP A 316 -1.92 -14.39 -3.66
C ASP A 316 -1.78 -15.44 -4.78
N SER A 317 -2.42 -16.60 -4.61
CA SER A 317 -2.33 -17.70 -5.57
C SER A 317 -2.86 -17.34 -6.97
N LEU A 318 -3.95 -16.57 -7.05
CA LEU A 318 -4.56 -16.19 -8.33
C LEU A 318 -3.71 -15.12 -9.04
N GLU A 319 -3.22 -14.17 -8.27
CA GLU A 319 -2.30 -13.14 -8.73
C GLU A 319 -0.97 -13.74 -9.20
N PHE A 320 -0.48 -14.77 -8.52
CA PHE A 320 0.71 -15.49 -8.92
C PHE A 320 0.51 -16.25 -10.24
N GLU A 321 -0.62 -16.93 -10.43
CA GLU A 321 -0.98 -17.57 -11.70
C GLU A 321 -1.02 -16.54 -12.86
N LYS A 322 -1.64 -15.38 -12.62
CA LYS A 322 -1.68 -14.28 -13.58
C LYS A 322 -0.29 -13.75 -13.93
N LEU A 323 0.61 -13.66 -12.94
CA LEU A 323 2.00 -13.26 -13.18
C LEU A 323 2.70 -14.27 -14.10
N MET A 324 2.48 -15.56 -13.87
CA MET A 324 3.02 -16.63 -14.70
C MET A 324 2.47 -16.56 -16.13
N GLU A 325 1.16 -16.38 -16.30
CA GLU A 325 0.54 -16.22 -17.63
C GLU A 325 1.11 -15.01 -18.38
N LEU A 326 1.26 -13.86 -17.72
CA LEU A 326 1.85 -12.65 -18.31
C LEU A 326 3.32 -12.85 -18.71
N SER A 327 4.07 -13.63 -17.93
CA SER A 327 5.45 -13.98 -18.24
C SER A 327 5.54 -14.85 -19.51
N LEU A 328 4.59 -15.78 -19.68
CA LEU A 328 4.47 -16.65 -20.86
C LEU A 328 4.02 -15.85 -22.08
N LEU A 329 3.05 -14.94 -21.93
CA LEU A 329 2.52 -14.08 -23.02
C LEU A 329 3.59 -13.18 -23.67
N ARG A 330 4.67 -12.83 -22.96
CA ARG A 330 5.80 -12.08 -23.55
C ARG A 330 6.92 -12.97 -24.10
N LYS A 331 6.94 -14.27 -23.78
CA LYS A 331 7.82 -15.28 -24.40
C LYS A 331 7.50 -15.43 -25.91
N TYR A 332 6.28 -15.08 -26.33
CA TYR A 332 5.85 -15.12 -27.74
C TYR A 332 6.50 -14.07 -28.66
N ASN A 333 7.16 -13.04 -28.12
CA ASN A 333 7.96 -12.15 -28.96
C ASN A 333 9.19 -12.87 -29.55
N ASN A 334 9.65 -13.97 -28.94
CA ASN A 334 10.75 -14.80 -29.44
C ASN A 334 10.25 -16.14 -30.02
N LEU A 335 8.94 -16.31 -30.19
CA LEU A 335 8.36 -17.52 -30.74
C LEU A 335 8.57 -17.54 -32.25
N LYS A 336 9.14 -18.64 -32.74
CA LYS A 336 9.26 -18.93 -34.16
C LYS A 336 7.88 -19.10 -34.77
N VAL A 337 7.68 -18.58 -35.97
CA VAL A 337 6.38 -18.62 -36.65
C VAL A 337 6.56 -19.07 -38.08
N TRP A 338 5.78 -20.06 -38.47
CA TRP A 338 5.61 -20.48 -39.85
C TRP A 338 4.32 -19.84 -40.37
N VAL A 339 4.43 -19.18 -41.51
CA VAL A 339 3.30 -18.48 -42.13
C VAL A 339 3.07 -19.04 -43.51
N TYR A 340 1.88 -19.61 -43.69
CA TYR A 340 1.48 -20.27 -44.92
C TYR A 340 0.48 -19.42 -45.67
N ASP A 341 0.53 -19.47 -47.00
CA ASP A 341 -0.57 -19.01 -47.83
C ASP A 341 -1.77 -19.91 -47.58
N ALA A 342 -2.93 -19.33 -47.27
CA ALA A 342 -4.09 -20.10 -46.88
C ALA A 342 -4.73 -20.89 -48.02
N LEU A 343 -4.40 -20.58 -49.29
CA LEU A 343 -4.93 -21.26 -50.47
C LEU A 343 -4.01 -22.38 -50.93
N THR A 344 -2.69 -22.14 -50.94
CA THR A 344 -1.72 -23.14 -51.44
C THR A 344 -1.07 -23.96 -50.32
N LEU A 345 -1.13 -23.50 -49.07
CA LEU A 345 -0.35 -24.03 -47.94
C LEU A 345 1.17 -24.07 -48.19
N GLU A 346 1.65 -23.23 -49.11
CA GLU A 346 3.07 -22.97 -49.28
C GLU A 346 3.54 -21.94 -48.25
N LEU A 347 4.78 -22.08 -47.80
CA LEU A 347 5.38 -21.08 -46.90
C LEU A 347 5.55 -19.75 -47.64
N ILE A 348 5.03 -18.67 -47.05
CA ILE A 348 5.17 -17.32 -47.60
C ILE A 348 6.61 -16.82 -47.52
N SER A 349 7.36 -17.33 -46.53
CA SER A 349 8.78 -17.09 -46.32
C SER A 349 9.33 -18.23 -45.47
N ASP A 350 10.65 -18.32 -45.37
CA ASP A 350 11.30 -19.14 -44.35
C ASP A 350 10.75 -18.78 -42.95
N MET A 351 10.85 -19.74 -42.03
CA MET A 351 10.41 -19.57 -40.65
C MET A 351 10.91 -18.26 -40.05
N PHE A 352 9.97 -17.45 -39.56
CA PHE A 352 10.30 -16.20 -38.89
C PHE A 352 10.87 -16.51 -37.51
N SER A 353 12.03 -15.95 -37.19
CA SER A 353 12.67 -16.17 -35.88
C SER A 353 11.92 -15.52 -34.71
N SER A 354 10.89 -14.73 -34.98
CA SER A 354 10.02 -14.11 -33.99
C SER A 354 8.68 -13.68 -34.59
N MET A 355 7.63 -13.69 -33.75
CA MET A 355 6.33 -13.08 -34.08
C MET A 355 6.47 -11.61 -34.49
N LYS A 356 7.42 -10.88 -33.88
CA LYS A 356 7.67 -9.48 -34.23
C LYS A 356 8.21 -9.32 -35.66
N LYS A 357 9.16 -10.17 -36.09
CA LYS A 357 9.65 -10.15 -37.48
C LYS A 357 8.56 -10.51 -38.49
N ALA A 358 7.71 -11.49 -38.17
CA ALA A 358 6.55 -11.80 -39.00
C ALA A 358 5.61 -10.58 -39.11
N ALA A 359 5.35 -9.90 -38.00
CA ALA A 359 4.51 -8.70 -37.97
C ALA A 359 5.09 -7.55 -38.81
N ASP A 360 6.41 -7.34 -38.71
CA ASP A 360 7.13 -6.33 -39.49
C ASP A 360 7.09 -6.66 -40.99
N TYR A 361 7.20 -7.93 -41.39
CA TYR A 361 7.06 -8.38 -42.79
C TYR A 361 5.68 -8.05 -43.37
N PHE A 362 4.60 -8.27 -42.61
CA PHE A 362 3.23 -7.95 -43.05
C PHE A 362 2.81 -6.50 -42.79
N ASN A 363 3.68 -5.69 -42.19
CA ASN A 363 3.39 -4.33 -41.73
C ASN A 363 2.12 -4.25 -40.85
N VAL A 364 2.03 -5.10 -39.83
CA VAL A 364 0.92 -5.17 -38.88
C VAL A 364 1.39 -5.18 -37.42
N ASP A 365 0.48 -4.99 -36.47
CA ASP A 365 0.76 -5.21 -35.05
C ASP A 365 0.92 -6.72 -34.77
N TYR A 366 1.98 -7.11 -34.07
CA TYR A 366 2.26 -8.50 -33.69
C TYR A 366 1.13 -9.15 -32.89
N ARG A 367 0.39 -8.37 -32.08
CA ARG A 367 -0.78 -8.86 -31.34
C ARG A 367 -1.90 -9.30 -32.27
N SER A 368 -1.98 -8.70 -33.46
CA SER A 368 -2.99 -9.08 -34.46
C SER A 368 -2.66 -10.44 -35.09
N LEU A 369 -1.39 -10.81 -35.19
CA LEU A 369 -0.93 -12.12 -35.65
C LEU A 369 -1.11 -13.17 -34.55
N LEU A 370 -0.70 -12.84 -33.31
CA LEU A 370 -0.78 -13.75 -32.17
C LEU A 370 -2.19 -14.28 -31.92
N LYS A 371 -3.22 -13.45 -32.11
CA LYS A 371 -4.64 -13.86 -31.98
C LYS A 371 -5.06 -14.99 -32.93
N HIS A 372 -4.30 -15.22 -34.00
CA HIS A 372 -4.64 -16.18 -35.07
C HIS A 372 -3.64 -17.33 -35.14
N LEU A 373 -2.60 -17.33 -34.31
CA LEU A 373 -1.61 -18.40 -34.20
C LEU A 373 -2.28 -19.71 -33.78
N ASP A 374 -2.00 -20.80 -34.50
CA ASP A 374 -2.49 -22.16 -34.25
C ASP A 374 -4.02 -22.34 -34.28
N THR A 375 -4.77 -21.30 -34.64
CA THR A 375 -6.24 -21.33 -34.66
C THR A 375 -6.82 -22.17 -35.80
N LYS A 376 -5.97 -22.57 -36.77
CA LYS A 376 -6.37 -23.23 -38.03
C LYS A 376 -7.39 -22.43 -38.85
N LYS A 377 -7.55 -21.13 -38.57
CA LYS A 377 -8.45 -20.22 -39.29
C LYS A 377 -7.64 -19.21 -40.09
N ALA A 378 -8.00 -19.04 -41.35
CA ALA A 378 -7.32 -18.12 -42.25
C ALA A 378 -7.69 -16.67 -41.93
N THR A 379 -6.70 -15.77 -41.92
CA THR A 379 -6.85 -14.34 -41.62
C THR A 379 -6.13 -13.49 -42.66
N THR A 380 -6.62 -12.27 -42.93
CA THR A 380 -5.97 -11.37 -43.90
C THR A 380 -4.96 -10.48 -43.19
N LYS A 381 -3.68 -10.51 -43.62
CA LYS A 381 -2.55 -9.72 -43.09
C LYS A 381 -1.69 -9.20 -44.23
N GLY A 382 -1.37 -7.91 -44.24
CA GLY A 382 -0.61 -7.30 -45.33
C GLY A 382 -1.20 -7.54 -46.73
N GLY A 383 -2.52 -7.64 -46.84
CA GLY A 383 -3.23 -7.96 -48.09
C GLY A 383 -3.23 -9.44 -48.51
N LYS A 384 -2.51 -10.32 -47.79
CA LYS A 384 -2.46 -11.77 -48.06
C LYS A 384 -3.37 -12.53 -47.11
N LEU A 385 -3.97 -13.64 -47.57
CA LEU A 385 -4.74 -14.55 -46.74
C LEU A 385 -3.80 -15.63 -46.18
N VAL A 386 -3.61 -15.65 -44.86
CA VAL A 386 -2.54 -16.44 -44.23
C VAL A 386 -3.05 -17.33 -43.11
N LEU A 387 -2.32 -18.41 -42.87
CA LEU A 387 -2.40 -19.25 -41.68
C LEU A 387 -1.09 -19.14 -40.90
N LEU A 388 -1.17 -19.07 -39.57
CA LEU A 388 -0.02 -18.90 -38.69
C LEU A 388 0.10 -20.09 -37.76
N PHE A 389 1.28 -20.70 -37.69
CA PHE A 389 1.55 -21.82 -36.79
C PHE A 389 2.83 -21.63 -35.99
N SER A 390 2.83 -22.15 -34.76
CA SER A 390 3.98 -22.17 -33.86
C SER A 390 4.97 -23.30 -34.16
N ASN A 391 4.59 -24.23 -35.03
CA ASN A 391 5.42 -25.31 -35.55
C ASN A 391 5.21 -25.44 -37.06
N GLU A 392 6.17 -26.08 -37.74
CA GLU A 392 6.02 -26.44 -39.15
C GLU A 392 4.93 -27.51 -39.31
N LEU A 393 4.03 -27.31 -40.26
CA LEU A 393 2.99 -28.29 -40.58
C LEU A 393 3.60 -29.50 -41.29
N SER A 394 3.23 -30.69 -40.81
CA SER A 394 3.46 -31.94 -41.54
C SER A 394 2.58 -32.04 -42.80
N GLU A 395 2.97 -32.86 -43.77
CA GLU A 395 2.18 -33.06 -45.01
C GLU A 395 0.75 -33.53 -44.73
N LEU A 396 0.57 -34.42 -43.75
CA LEU A 396 -0.76 -34.89 -43.34
C LEU A 396 -1.65 -33.75 -42.79
N GLU A 397 -1.06 -32.81 -42.04
CA GLU A 397 -1.79 -31.64 -41.52
C GLU A 397 -2.14 -30.66 -42.63
N LYS A 398 -1.28 -30.50 -43.64
CA LYS A 398 -1.56 -29.69 -44.83
C LYS A 398 -2.76 -30.26 -45.60
N GLU A 399 -2.78 -31.57 -45.87
CA GLU A 399 -3.89 -32.23 -46.56
C GLU A 399 -5.23 -32.09 -45.82
N LEU A 400 -5.22 -32.18 -44.48
CA LEU A 400 -6.42 -31.99 -43.65
C LEU A 400 -6.94 -30.56 -43.67
N LEU A 401 -6.05 -29.57 -43.79
CA LEU A 401 -6.40 -28.15 -43.81
C LEU A 401 -6.89 -27.68 -45.18
N LEU A 402 -6.28 -28.16 -46.27
CA LEU A 402 -6.63 -27.80 -47.65
C LEU A 402 -8.13 -28.03 -47.95
N ASN A 403 -8.71 -29.05 -47.32
CA ASN A 403 -10.11 -29.43 -47.49
C ASN A 403 -11.11 -28.70 -46.58
N LYS A 404 -10.66 -27.87 -45.62
CA LYS A 404 -11.53 -27.28 -44.56
C LYS A 404 -11.14 -25.86 -44.11
N VAL A 405 -10.48 -25.06 -44.96
CA VAL A 405 -10.06 -23.71 -44.57
C VAL A 405 -11.26 -22.84 -44.18
N LYS A 406 -11.40 -22.55 -42.89
CA LYS A 406 -12.42 -21.63 -42.36
C LYS A 406 -11.83 -20.23 -42.27
N LYS A 407 -12.43 -19.26 -42.96
CA LYS A 407 -12.06 -17.84 -42.86
C LYS A 407 -12.56 -17.27 -41.53
N THR A 408 -11.74 -16.45 -40.85
CA THR A 408 -12.25 -15.67 -39.72
C THR A 408 -13.22 -14.60 -40.20
N THR A 409 -14.50 -14.74 -39.85
CA THR A 409 -15.48 -13.65 -39.92
C THR A 409 -15.22 -12.69 -38.76
N ASN A 410 -14.90 -11.43 -39.05
CA ASN A 410 -14.90 -10.39 -38.03
C ASN A 410 -16.36 -10.16 -37.61
N GLU A 411 -16.79 -10.76 -36.50
CA GLU A 411 -18.08 -10.47 -35.88
C GLU A 411 -18.06 -9.00 -35.39
N THR A 412 -18.58 -8.10 -36.21
CA THR A 412 -18.79 -6.71 -35.81
C THR A 412 -20.15 -6.58 -35.15
N THR A 413 -20.18 -6.07 -33.92
CA THR A 413 -21.44 -5.76 -33.24
C THR A 413 -22.04 -4.48 -33.84
N PRO A 414 -23.24 -4.53 -34.46
CA PRO A 414 -23.93 -3.33 -34.91
C PRO A 414 -24.32 -2.46 -33.72
N VAL A 415 -24.42 -1.16 -33.95
CA VAL A 415 -24.78 -0.17 -32.93
C VAL A 415 -25.94 0.69 -33.43
N TRP A 416 -27.02 0.67 -32.67
CA TRP A 416 -28.18 1.54 -32.80
C TRP A 416 -28.00 2.77 -31.92
N VAL A 417 -28.22 3.95 -32.48
CA VAL A 417 -28.01 5.22 -31.78
C VAL A 417 -29.29 6.05 -31.79
N TYR A 418 -29.71 6.50 -30.63
CA TYR A 418 -30.97 7.21 -30.41
C TYR A 418 -30.74 8.55 -29.76
N LYS A 419 -31.67 9.48 -29.97
CA LYS A 419 -31.80 10.73 -29.24
C LYS A 419 -33.16 10.78 -28.56
N LYS A 420 -33.21 11.27 -27.32
CA LYS A 420 -34.47 11.44 -26.58
C LYS A 420 -35.14 12.76 -27.00
N VAL A 421 -36.38 12.67 -27.48
CA VAL A 421 -37.24 13.82 -27.88
C VAL A 421 -38.62 13.56 -27.28
N ASP A 422 -39.14 14.49 -26.48
CA ASP A 422 -40.47 14.39 -25.84
C ASP A 422 -40.73 13.04 -25.17
N ASP A 423 -39.76 12.59 -24.36
CA ASP A 423 -39.72 11.30 -23.69
C ASP A 423 -39.66 10.03 -24.56
N ALA A 424 -39.65 10.15 -25.88
CA ALA A 424 -39.45 9.04 -26.81
C ALA A 424 -38.00 8.94 -27.31
N LEU A 425 -37.51 7.72 -27.54
CA LEU A 425 -36.23 7.47 -28.20
C LEU A 425 -36.41 7.47 -29.71
N VAL A 426 -35.80 8.45 -30.40
CA VAL A 426 -35.86 8.58 -31.85
C VAL A 426 -34.51 8.19 -32.45
N LEU A 427 -34.53 7.28 -33.43
CA LEU A 427 -33.34 6.89 -34.19
C LEU A 427 -32.81 8.08 -34.99
N ILE A 428 -31.50 8.26 -34.98
CA ILE A 428 -30.87 9.35 -35.75
C ILE A 428 -30.81 9.09 -37.27
N ASP A 429 -30.99 7.83 -37.72
CA ASP A 429 -30.80 7.42 -39.13
C ASP A 429 -31.96 6.57 -39.69
N ASN A 430 -33.21 7.06 -39.63
CA ASN A 430 -34.37 6.56 -40.40
C ASN A 430 -34.50 5.01 -40.55
N ASN A 431 -34.56 4.28 -39.42
CA ASN A 431 -34.90 2.83 -39.35
C ASN A 431 -33.96 1.83 -40.04
N LYS A 432 -32.66 2.15 -40.20
CA LYS A 432 -31.59 1.15 -40.46
C LYS A 432 -30.66 1.04 -39.25
N PRO A 433 -29.93 -0.08 -39.04
CA PRO A 433 -28.92 -0.13 -37.99
C PRO A 433 -27.92 1.00 -38.24
N SER A 434 -27.89 1.98 -37.33
CA SER A 434 -27.20 3.26 -37.57
C SER A 434 -25.71 3.07 -37.85
N TYR A 435 -25.07 2.01 -37.33
CA TYR A 435 -23.70 1.66 -37.67
C TYR A 435 -23.47 0.15 -37.63
N SER A 436 -22.79 -0.43 -38.62
CA SER A 436 -22.45 -1.87 -38.64
C SER A 436 -21.33 -2.25 -37.67
N SER A 437 -20.67 -1.28 -37.03
CA SER A 437 -19.71 -1.52 -35.95
C SER A 437 -19.57 -0.32 -35.01
N LYS A 438 -19.10 -0.57 -33.77
CA LYS A 438 -18.68 0.47 -32.82
C LYS A 438 -17.64 1.43 -33.39
N PHE A 439 -16.77 0.96 -34.29
CA PHE A 439 -15.74 1.80 -34.90
C PHE A 439 -16.35 2.81 -35.87
N LEU A 440 -17.31 2.37 -36.69
CA LEU A 440 -18.02 3.27 -37.61
C LEU A 440 -18.86 4.30 -36.85
N ALA A 441 -19.57 3.86 -35.79
CA ALA A 441 -20.28 4.77 -34.90
C ALA A 441 -19.35 5.81 -34.27
N SER A 442 -18.16 5.37 -33.85
CA SER A 442 -17.14 6.24 -33.26
C SER A 442 -16.66 7.31 -34.23
N LYS A 443 -16.41 6.94 -35.49
CA LYS A 443 -15.95 7.86 -36.54
C LYS A 443 -17.02 8.87 -36.92
N SER A 444 -18.26 8.44 -37.15
CA SER A 444 -19.35 9.32 -37.57
C SER A 444 -19.82 10.28 -36.48
N LEU A 445 -19.86 9.82 -35.23
CA LEU A 445 -20.33 10.63 -34.11
C LEU A 445 -19.22 11.47 -33.45
N ASN A 446 -17.96 11.26 -33.86
CA ASN A 446 -16.78 11.83 -33.21
C ASN A 446 -16.74 11.53 -31.69
N ILE A 447 -17.03 10.27 -31.33
CA ILE A 447 -17.06 9.76 -29.95
C ILE A 447 -16.11 8.57 -29.87
N SER A 448 -15.32 8.43 -28.80
CA SER A 448 -14.39 7.29 -28.70
C SER A 448 -15.12 5.93 -28.61
N THR A 449 -14.54 4.88 -29.19
CA THR A 449 -15.07 3.50 -29.09
C THR A 449 -15.18 3.00 -27.64
N LYS A 450 -14.32 3.49 -26.74
CA LYS A 450 -14.39 3.23 -25.30
C LYS A 450 -15.63 3.87 -24.68
N THR A 451 -15.91 5.13 -25.04
CA THR A 451 -17.11 5.82 -24.59
C THR A 451 -18.35 5.10 -25.09
N ILE A 452 -18.42 4.76 -26.38
CA ILE A 452 -19.55 3.98 -26.92
C ILE A 452 -19.73 2.68 -26.13
N SER A 453 -18.64 1.92 -25.88
CA SER A 453 -18.73 0.67 -25.11
C SER A 453 -19.16 0.87 -23.66
N LYS A 454 -18.85 2.03 -23.04
CA LYS A 454 -19.26 2.36 -21.66
C LYS A 454 -20.77 2.62 -21.56
N TYR A 455 -21.36 3.22 -22.59
CA TYR A 455 -22.77 3.62 -22.59
C TYR A 455 -23.67 2.65 -23.37
N LEU A 456 -23.10 1.70 -24.10
CA LEU A 456 -23.81 0.65 -24.83
C LEU A 456 -24.68 -0.19 -23.89
N ASP A 457 -25.97 -0.28 -24.19
CA ASP A 457 -26.98 -1.03 -23.43
C ASP A 457 -27.11 -0.59 -21.96
N SER A 458 -26.55 0.56 -21.59
CA SER A 458 -26.49 1.02 -20.19
C SER A 458 -27.71 1.80 -19.72
N GLU A 459 -28.66 2.07 -20.62
CA GLU A 459 -29.80 3.00 -20.43
C GLU A 459 -29.41 4.45 -20.09
N LYS A 460 -28.12 4.76 -20.03
CA LYS A 460 -27.59 6.09 -19.78
C LYS A 460 -27.23 6.77 -21.10
N SER A 461 -27.50 8.06 -21.19
CA SER A 461 -27.11 8.86 -22.35
C SER A 461 -25.68 9.39 -22.21
N TYR A 462 -25.03 9.60 -23.35
CA TYR A 462 -23.82 10.40 -23.47
C TYR A 462 -24.04 11.48 -24.54
N LYS A 463 -23.94 12.75 -24.15
CA LYS A 463 -24.27 13.90 -25.02
C LYS A 463 -25.65 13.76 -25.68
N SER A 464 -26.64 13.36 -24.90
CA SER A 464 -28.03 13.14 -25.35
C SER A 464 -28.21 12.00 -26.36
N LEU A 465 -27.19 11.14 -26.55
CA LEU A 465 -27.26 9.94 -27.38
C LEU A 465 -27.29 8.68 -26.52
N TYR A 466 -28.11 7.71 -26.92
CA TYR A 466 -28.21 6.37 -26.33
C TYR A 466 -27.70 5.35 -27.33
N PHE A 467 -27.00 4.32 -26.85
CA PHE A 467 -26.36 3.31 -27.70
C PHE A 467 -26.91 1.94 -27.34
N TYR A 468 -27.36 1.16 -28.33
CA TYR A 468 -27.86 -0.20 -28.12
C TYR A 468 -27.29 -1.20 -29.14
N THR A 469 -27.12 -2.45 -28.71
CA THR A 469 -26.74 -3.55 -29.61
C THR A 469 -27.94 -4.11 -30.38
N THR A 470 -29.15 -3.94 -29.84
CA THR A 470 -30.43 -4.35 -30.43
C THR A 470 -31.33 -3.16 -30.71
N PHE A 471 -32.20 -3.28 -31.71
CA PHE A 471 -33.24 -2.28 -31.98
C PHE A 471 -34.19 -2.17 -30.79
N LYS A 472 -34.34 -0.96 -30.25
CA LYS A 472 -35.37 -0.55 -29.31
C LYS A 472 -36.43 0.21 -30.10
N GLY A 473 -37.59 -0.41 -30.29
CA GLY A 473 -38.77 0.16 -30.94
C GLY A 473 -39.78 0.65 -29.94
#